data_AF-A0A3M7K4Z7-F1
#
_entry.id   AF-A0A3M7K4Z7-F1
#
_cell.length_a   1.000
_cell.length_b   1.000
_cell.length_c   1.000
_cell.angle_alpha   90.00
_cell.angle_beta   90.00
_cell.angle_gamma   90.00
#
_symmetry.space_group_name_H-M   'P 1'
#
loop_
_entity.id
_entity.type
_entity.pdbx_description
1 polymer ?
#
loop_
_entity_poly.entity_id
_entity_poly.type
_entity_poly.pdbx_seq_one_letter_code
_entity_poly.pdbx_strand_id
1 'polypeptide(L)'
;MIWTLAPFVALLPLVTAQQVGTTADAHPRLTTYKCTSQNGCTRQNTSVVLDAATHFIHKKGTQTSCTNSNGLDTAICPDKQTCADNCVVDGITDYASYGVQTKNDTLTLQQYLQTGNVTKSLSPRVYLLAEDGENYSMLKLLNQEFTFDVDASTLVCGMNGALYLSEMEASGGKSSLNQAGAKYGTGYCDAQCYTTPWINGEGNTESVGSCCQEMDIWEANARATGLTPHPCNTTGLYECSGSGCGDSGVCDKAGCGFNPYGLGAKDYYGYGLKVNTNETFTVVTQFLTNDNTTSGQLSEIRRLYIQNGQVIQNAAVTSGGKTVDSITKDFCSGEGSAFNRLGGLEEMGHALGRGMVLALSIWNDAGSFMQWLDGGSAGPCNATEGNPALIEKLYPDTHVKFSKIRWGDIGSTYRH
;
A
#
# COMPACT_ATOMS: atom_id res chain seq x y z
N MET A 1 -44.52 -23.06 51.40
CA MET A 1 -44.26 -22.03 50.37
C MET A 1 -43.01 -22.44 49.61
N ILE A 2 -43.17 -23.03 48.42
CA ILE A 2 -42.06 -23.36 47.53
C ILE A 2 -42.14 -22.35 46.39
N TRP A 3 -41.18 -21.42 46.34
CA TRP A 3 -41.06 -20.46 45.25
C TRP A 3 -40.31 -21.13 44.10
N THR A 4 -41.02 -21.46 43.03
CA THR A 4 -40.45 -21.83 41.74
C THR A 4 -39.93 -20.58 41.04
N LEU A 5 -38.60 -20.43 40.98
CA LEU A 5 -37.92 -19.44 40.14
C LEU A 5 -38.03 -19.87 38.67
N ALA A 6 -38.72 -19.07 37.85
CA ALA A 6 -38.75 -19.23 36.41
C ALA A 6 -37.40 -18.77 35.80
N PRO A 7 -36.81 -19.52 34.86
CA PRO A 7 -35.60 -19.09 34.18
C PRO A 7 -35.94 -17.98 33.17
N PHE A 8 -35.44 -16.78 33.42
CA PHE A 8 -35.39 -15.70 32.43
C PHE A 8 -34.39 -16.10 31.33
N VAL A 9 -34.90 -16.53 30.18
CA VAL A 9 -34.09 -16.67 28.96
C VAL A 9 -33.90 -15.26 28.40
N ALA A 10 -32.73 -14.67 28.66
CA ALA A 10 -32.33 -13.44 28.01
C ALA A 10 -32.04 -13.74 26.52
N LEU A 11 -32.97 -13.34 25.65
CA LEU A 11 -32.72 -13.23 24.21
C LEU A 11 -31.72 -12.08 23.99
N LEU A 12 -30.43 -12.41 23.89
CA LEU A 12 -29.43 -11.47 23.40
C LEU A 12 -29.73 -11.18 21.93
N PRO A 13 -29.78 -9.90 21.50
CA PRO A 13 -29.93 -9.57 20.09
C PRO A 13 -28.73 -10.14 19.31
N LEU A 14 -29.02 -10.90 18.25
CA LEU A 14 -28.04 -11.25 17.23
C LEU A 14 -27.63 -9.96 16.52
N VAL A 15 -26.53 -9.37 16.98
CA VAL A 15 -25.83 -8.31 16.25
C VAL A 15 -25.38 -8.91 14.94
N THR A 16 -25.87 -8.41 13.80
CA THR A 16 -25.38 -8.84 12.50
C THR A 16 -24.31 -7.85 12.02
N ALA A 17 -23.20 -8.38 11.52
CA ALA A 17 -22.10 -7.57 10.97
C ALA A 17 -22.37 -7.23 9.51
N GLN A 18 -21.56 -6.35 8.90
CA GLN A 18 -21.41 -6.26 7.44
C GLN A 18 -21.18 -7.68 6.93
N GLN A 19 -22.13 -8.15 6.14
CA GLN A 19 -22.20 -9.57 5.80
C GLN A 19 -21.34 -9.85 4.59
N VAL A 20 -20.80 -11.05 4.54
CA VAL A 20 -20.17 -11.57 3.33
C VAL A 20 -21.28 -12.03 2.39
N GLY A 21 -21.24 -11.56 1.15
CA GLY A 21 -22.12 -12.00 0.08
C GLY A 21 -21.95 -13.48 -0.23
N THR A 22 -22.81 -14.03 -1.08
CA THR A 22 -22.73 -15.46 -1.46
C THR A 22 -21.64 -15.74 -2.50
N THR A 23 -21.15 -14.71 -3.18
CA THR A 23 -20.10 -14.82 -4.19
C THR A 23 -18.75 -15.01 -3.50
N ALA A 24 -18.08 -16.13 -3.79
CA ALA A 24 -16.75 -16.40 -3.26
C ALA A 24 -15.72 -15.41 -3.84
N ASP A 25 -14.77 -15.00 -3.00
CA ASP A 25 -13.61 -14.22 -3.43
C ASP A 25 -12.45 -15.16 -3.81
N ALA A 26 -11.99 -15.11 -5.06
CA ALA A 26 -11.04 -16.06 -5.63
C ALA A 26 -9.62 -15.47 -5.70
N HIS A 27 -8.96 -15.40 -4.54
CA HIS A 27 -7.63 -14.79 -4.39
C HIS A 27 -6.56 -15.40 -5.32
N PRO A 28 -5.98 -14.63 -6.26
CA PRO A 28 -4.88 -15.09 -7.08
C PRO A 28 -3.65 -15.43 -6.24
N ARG A 29 -3.02 -16.59 -6.52
CA ARG A 29 -1.82 -17.03 -5.80
C ARG A 29 -0.60 -16.24 -6.23
N LEU A 30 0.19 -15.78 -5.26
CA LEU A 30 1.45 -15.09 -5.49
C LEU A 30 2.52 -15.71 -4.60
N THR A 31 3.46 -16.41 -5.20
CA THR A 31 4.58 -17.01 -4.45
C THR A 31 5.55 -15.94 -3.99
N THR A 32 5.86 -15.91 -2.68
CA THR A 32 6.87 -15.03 -2.09
C THR A 32 7.91 -15.84 -1.31
N TYR A 33 8.94 -15.19 -0.76
CA TYR A 33 10.04 -15.88 -0.08
C TYR A 33 10.47 -15.19 1.21
N LYS A 34 10.72 -15.99 2.26
CA LYS A 34 11.36 -15.53 3.49
C LYS A 34 12.80 -16.06 3.54
N CYS A 35 13.76 -15.18 3.72
CA CYS A 35 15.18 -15.50 3.63
C CYS A 35 15.89 -15.39 4.98
N THR A 36 16.91 -16.21 5.17
CA THR A 36 17.81 -16.16 6.33
C THR A 36 19.24 -16.29 5.85
N SER A 37 20.17 -15.70 6.59
CA SER A 37 21.61 -15.75 6.26
C SER A 37 22.16 -17.18 6.25
N GLN A 38 21.57 -18.08 7.06
CA GLN A 38 22.06 -19.46 7.23
C GLN A 38 21.43 -20.45 6.24
N ASN A 39 20.12 -20.32 5.95
CA ASN A 39 19.36 -21.34 5.22
C ASN A 39 18.88 -20.87 3.84
N GLY A 40 19.26 -19.68 3.39
CA GLY A 40 18.76 -19.10 2.16
C GLY A 40 17.27 -18.77 2.25
N CYS A 41 16.56 -18.87 1.13
CA CYS A 41 15.16 -18.46 1.01
C CYS A 41 14.19 -19.63 0.97
N THR A 42 13.16 -19.56 1.81
CA THR A 42 12.06 -20.52 1.87
C THR A 42 10.82 -19.93 1.22
N ARG A 43 10.21 -20.71 0.31
CA ARG A 43 8.96 -20.37 -0.37
C ARG A 43 7.81 -20.18 0.62
N GLN A 44 7.00 -19.15 0.42
CA GLN A 44 5.74 -18.89 1.12
C GLN A 44 4.58 -19.04 0.13
N ASN A 45 3.48 -19.70 0.52
CA ASN A 45 2.29 -19.90 -0.31
C ASN A 45 1.25 -18.78 -0.15
N THR A 46 1.68 -17.54 -0.33
CA THR A 46 0.84 -16.35 -0.21
C THR A 46 -0.14 -16.19 -1.40
N SER A 47 -1.08 -15.27 -1.25
CA SER A 47 -2.01 -14.83 -2.31
C SER A 47 -2.20 -13.32 -2.24
N VAL A 48 -2.90 -12.73 -3.21
CA VAL A 48 -3.30 -11.32 -3.18
C VAL A 48 -4.82 -11.18 -3.10
N VAL A 49 -5.27 -10.11 -2.46
CA VAL A 49 -6.68 -9.71 -2.36
C VAL A 49 -6.83 -8.27 -2.81
N LEU A 50 -7.91 -7.96 -3.52
CA LEU A 50 -8.23 -6.59 -3.94
C LEU A 50 -8.68 -5.76 -2.74
N ASP A 51 -8.40 -4.46 -2.76
CA ASP A 51 -8.97 -3.52 -1.79
C ASP A 51 -10.51 -3.56 -1.79
N ALA A 52 -11.12 -3.53 -0.60
CA ALA A 52 -12.57 -3.55 -0.41
C ALA A 52 -13.32 -2.48 -1.21
N ALA A 53 -12.70 -1.33 -1.53
CA ALA A 53 -13.26 -0.29 -2.38
C ALA A 53 -13.51 -0.76 -3.83
N THR A 54 -12.87 -1.86 -4.26
CA THR A 54 -13.09 -2.50 -5.55
C THR A 54 -14.27 -3.47 -5.53
N HIS A 55 -14.57 -4.03 -4.35
CA HIS A 55 -15.68 -4.96 -4.18
C HIS A 55 -17.02 -4.24 -4.27
N PHE A 56 -18.04 -4.94 -4.76
CA PHE A 56 -19.39 -4.40 -4.73
C PHE A 56 -19.97 -4.54 -3.33
N ILE A 57 -20.15 -3.41 -2.64
CA ILE A 57 -20.79 -3.36 -1.33
C ILE A 57 -22.21 -2.83 -1.50
N HIS A 58 -23.20 -3.68 -1.24
CA HIS A 58 -24.59 -3.42 -1.60
C HIS A 58 -25.58 -3.83 -0.52
N LYS A 59 -26.79 -3.28 -0.60
CA LYS A 59 -27.87 -3.61 0.31
C LYS A 59 -28.26 -5.07 0.14
N LYS A 60 -28.38 -5.77 1.27
CA LYS A 60 -28.75 -7.17 1.36
C LYS A 60 -30.04 -7.45 0.59
N GLY A 61 -29.97 -8.44 -0.31
CA GLY A 61 -31.12 -8.88 -1.11
C GLY A 61 -31.49 -7.96 -2.27
N THR A 62 -30.70 -6.93 -2.58
CA THR A 62 -30.90 -6.04 -3.73
C THR A 62 -29.59 -5.77 -4.47
N GLN A 63 -29.64 -5.11 -5.64
CA GLN A 63 -28.47 -4.62 -6.37
C GLN A 63 -28.20 -3.13 -6.10
N THR A 64 -28.68 -2.60 -4.98
CA THR A 64 -28.51 -1.19 -4.63
C THR A 64 -27.20 -1.02 -3.88
N SER A 65 -26.27 -0.24 -4.42
CA SER A 65 -25.01 0.10 -3.75
C SER A 65 -25.25 0.73 -2.38
N CYS A 66 -24.41 0.39 -1.39
CA CYS A 66 -24.39 1.07 -0.08
C CYS A 66 -23.62 2.40 -0.11
N THR A 67 -23.03 2.74 -1.26
CA THR A 67 -22.38 4.03 -1.52
C THR A 67 -22.97 4.70 -2.77
N ASN A 68 -22.90 6.02 -2.83
CA ASN A 68 -23.27 6.84 -3.97
C ASN A 68 -22.15 7.87 -4.28
N SER A 69 -22.42 8.82 -5.18
CA SER A 69 -21.42 9.83 -5.59
C SER A 69 -20.89 10.69 -4.44
N ASN A 70 -21.59 10.74 -3.30
CA ASN A 70 -21.22 11.52 -2.13
C ASN A 70 -20.58 10.67 -1.02
N GLY A 71 -20.28 9.40 -1.29
CA GLY A 71 -19.74 8.46 -0.31
C GLY A 71 -20.80 7.49 0.23
N LEU A 72 -20.86 7.29 1.53
CA LEU A 72 -21.77 6.33 2.16
C LEU A 72 -23.25 6.78 2.01
N ASP A 73 -24.14 5.86 1.61
CA ASP A 73 -25.57 6.16 1.50
C ASP A 73 -26.23 6.17 2.88
N THR A 74 -26.52 7.36 3.40
CA THR A 74 -27.07 7.54 4.75
C THR A 74 -28.50 7.01 4.93
N ALA A 75 -29.24 6.75 3.86
CA ALA A 75 -30.56 6.10 3.95
C ALA A 75 -30.43 4.59 4.20
N ILE A 76 -29.31 3.98 3.78
CA ILE A 76 -28.99 2.57 4.01
C ILE A 76 -28.13 2.43 5.28
N CYS A 77 -27.23 3.38 5.51
CA CYS A 77 -26.23 3.41 6.57
C CYS A 77 -26.38 4.66 7.46
N PRO A 78 -27.46 4.78 8.24
CA PRO A 78 -27.65 5.91 9.16
C PRO A 78 -26.71 5.87 10.38
N ASP A 79 -26.25 4.68 10.74
CA ASP A 79 -25.30 4.41 11.82
C ASP A 79 -24.50 3.13 11.49
N LYS A 80 -23.37 2.92 12.17
CA LYS A 80 -22.48 1.78 11.92
C LYS A 80 -23.18 0.42 12.04
N GLN A 81 -24.06 0.25 13.04
CA GLN A 81 -24.75 -1.02 13.28
C GLN A 81 -25.76 -1.29 12.17
N THR A 82 -26.63 -0.33 11.86
CA THR A 82 -27.62 -0.46 10.78
C THR A 82 -26.93 -0.66 9.43
N CYS A 83 -25.80 0.01 9.19
CA CYS A 83 -25.01 -0.17 7.97
C CYS A 83 -24.47 -1.59 7.85
N ALA A 84 -23.89 -2.12 8.92
CA ALA A 84 -23.42 -3.49 9.02
C ALA A 84 -24.57 -4.49 8.77
N ASP A 85 -25.74 -4.28 9.38
CA ASP A 85 -26.91 -5.15 9.19
C ASP A 85 -27.44 -5.13 7.75
N ASN A 86 -27.36 -3.97 7.09
CA ASN A 86 -27.94 -3.75 5.76
C ASN A 86 -27.01 -4.09 4.61
N CYS A 87 -25.70 -3.97 4.77
CA CYS A 87 -24.74 -4.03 3.68
C CYS A 87 -23.98 -5.36 3.64
N VAL A 88 -23.76 -5.83 2.41
CA VAL A 88 -23.00 -7.04 2.13
C VAL A 88 -21.90 -6.74 1.13
N VAL A 89 -20.74 -7.36 1.30
CA VAL A 89 -19.61 -7.28 0.36
C VAL A 89 -19.55 -8.55 -0.48
N ASP A 90 -19.60 -8.41 -1.80
CA ASP A 90 -19.47 -9.54 -2.72
C ASP A 90 -18.00 -9.86 -3.03
N GLY A 91 -17.68 -11.14 -3.18
CA GLY A 91 -16.37 -11.58 -3.65
C GLY A 91 -16.14 -11.33 -5.15
N ILE A 92 -14.88 -11.34 -5.57
CA ILE A 92 -14.47 -11.21 -6.96
C ILE A 92 -13.96 -12.57 -7.45
N THR A 93 -14.61 -13.14 -8.47
CA THR A 93 -14.22 -14.44 -9.02
C THR A 93 -13.23 -14.34 -10.17
N ASP A 94 -13.17 -13.19 -10.84
CA ASP A 94 -12.26 -12.91 -11.94
C ASP A 94 -11.49 -11.60 -11.70
N TYR A 95 -10.36 -11.73 -11.03
CA TYR A 95 -9.43 -10.62 -10.74
C TYR A 95 -8.85 -9.99 -12.01
N ALA A 96 -8.79 -10.71 -13.13
CA ALA A 96 -8.27 -10.17 -14.39
C ALA A 96 -9.17 -9.07 -14.95
N SER A 97 -10.49 -9.16 -14.72
CA SER A 97 -11.46 -8.10 -15.06
C SER A 97 -11.26 -6.79 -14.26
N TYR A 98 -10.46 -6.85 -13.20
CA TYR A 98 -10.03 -5.73 -12.35
C TYR A 98 -8.53 -5.43 -12.52
N GLY A 99 -7.89 -5.96 -13.57
CA GLY A 99 -6.50 -5.64 -13.90
C GLY A 99 -5.45 -6.40 -13.08
N VAL A 100 -5.86 -7.40 -12.30
CA VAL A 100 -4.96 -8.16 -11.43
C VAL A 100 -4.75 -9.56 -12.01
N GLN A 101 -3.50 -9.87 -12.37
CA GLN A 101 -3.14 -11.20 -12.86
C GLN A 101 -1.90 -11.71 -12.13
N THR A 102 -1.85 -13.01 -11.83
CA THR A 102 -0.68 -13.64 -11.24
C THR A 102 -0.23 -14.84 -12.06
N LYS A 103 1.08 -15.06 -12.09
CA LYS A 103 1.69 -16.28 -12.62
C LYS A 103 2.90 -16.63 -11.76
N ASN A 104 2.80 -17.71 -10.99
CA ASN A 104 3.81 -18.16 -10.04
C ASN A 104 4.16 -17.09 -8.98
N ASP A 105 5.29 -16.41 -9.15
CA ASP A 105 5.86 -15.37 -8.28
C ASP A 105 5.76 -13.97 -8.90
N THR A 106 5.03 -13.82 -10.01
CA THR A 106 4.83 -12.55 -10.71
C THR A 106 3.38 -12.09 -10.58
N LEU A 107 3.21 -10.85 -10.14
CA LEU A 107 1.97 -10.06 -10.14
C LEU A 107 2.04 -9.05 -11.29
N THR A 108 0.99 -8.94 -12.09
CA THR A 108 0.79 -7.87 -13.07
C THR A 108 -0.42 -7.04 -12.68
N LEU A 109 -0.25 -5.72 -12.62
CA LEU A 109 -1.33 -4.75 -12.37
C LEU A 109 -1.49 -3.86 -13.60
N GLN A 110 -2.69 -3.83 -14.18
CA GLN A 110 -3.02 -3.03 -15.37
C GLN A 110 -3.86 -1.82 -14.98
N GLN A 111 -3.52 -0.66 -15.53
CA GLN A 111 -4.29 0.56 -15.26
C GLN A 111 -5.66 0.54 -15.95
N TYR A 112 -5.71 0.00 -17.17
CA TYR A 112 -6.91 -0.02 -17.99
C TYR A 112 -7.22 -1.42 -18.53
N LEU A 113 -8.50 -1.67 -18.78
CA LEU A 113 -8.99 -2.82 -19.54
C LEU A 113 -9.62 -2.32 -20.83
N GLN A 114 -9.10 -2.76 -21.96
CA GLN A 114 -9.68 -2.48 -23.26
C GLN A 114 -10.58 -3.64 -23.72
N THR A 115 -11.88 -3.37 -23.84
CA THR A 115 -12.86 -4.32 -24.37
C THR A 115 -13.47 -3.77 -25.65
N GLY A 116 -12.97 -4.22 -26.81
CA GLY A 116 -13.31 -3.65 -28.11
C GLY A 116 -12.88 -2.17 -28.19
N ASN A 117 -13.84 -1.27 -28.41
CA ASN A 117 -13.60 0.17 -28.49
C ASN A 117 -13.82 0.91 -27.15
N VAL A 118 -14.08 0.17 -26.06
CA VAL A 118 -14.30 0.75 -24.73
C VAL A 118 -13.05 0.50 -23.88
N THR A 119 -12.50 1.58 -23.34
CA THR A 119 -11.44 1.53 -22.34
C THR A 119 -12.06 1.80 -20.97
N LYS A 120 -11.75 0.96 -19.98
CA LYS A 120 -12.20 1.10 -18.60
C LYS A 120 -10.98 1.30 -17.71
N SER A 121 -10.97 2.37 -16.90
CA SER A 121 -9.98 2.52 -15.83
C SER A 121 -10.26 1.51 -14.71
N LEU A 122 -9.20 0.82 -14.27
CA LEU A 122 -9.25 -0.23 -13.25
C LEU A 122 -8.52 0.21 -11.97
N SER A 123 -7.29 0.72 -12.12
CA SER A 123 -6.45 1.24 -11.04
C SER A 123 -6.39 0.34 -9.77
N PRO A 124 -6.08 -0.97 -9.90
CA PRO A 124 -6.17 -1.88 -8.77
C PRO A 124 -5.15 -1.57 -7.67
N ARG A 125 -5.58 -1.73 -6.42
CA ARG A 125 -4.75 -1.91 -5.23
C ARG A 125 -5.01 -3.27 -4.63
N VAL A 126 -3.95 -3.99 -4.29
CA VAL A 126 -4.01 -5.32 -3.68
C VAL A 126 -3.14 -5.43 -2.45
N TYR A 127 -3.49 -6.35 -1.55
CA TYR A 127 -2.74 -6.69 -0.35
C TYR A 127 -2.23 -8.11 -0.38
N LEU A 128 -1.07 -8.37 0.24
CA LEU A 128 -0.54 -9.72 0.39
C LEU A 128 -1.24 -10.44 1.54
N LEU A 129 -2.01 -11.49 1.22
CA LEU A 129 -2.58 -12.42 2.20
C LEU A 129 -1.53 -13.45 2.65
N ALA A 130 -1.58 -13.81 3.93
CA ALA A 130 -0.78 -14.87 4.51
C ALA A 130 -1.21 -16.25 3.99
N GLU A 131 -0.41 -17.29 4.31
CA GLU A 131 -0.69 -18.66 3.87
C GLU A 131 -2.01 -19.22 4.42
N ASP A 132 -2.54 -18.64 5.50
CA ASP A 132 -3.85 -18.99 6.06
C ASP A 132 -5.03 -18.56 5.16
N GLY A 133 -4.82 -17.60 4.26
CA GLY A 133 -5.86 -17.03 3.39
C GLY A 133 -6.95 -16.23 4.13
N GLU A 134 -6.74 -15.92 5.40
CA GLU A 134 -7.71 -15.24 6.26
C GLU A 134 -7.17 -13.91 6.83
N ASN A 135 -5.86 -13.78 6.96
CA ASN A 135 -5.19 -12.56 7.43
C ASN A 135 -4.18 -12.05 6.40
N TYR A 136 -3.83 -10.77 6.50
CA TYR A 136 -2.69 -10.21 5.77
C TYR A 136 -1.36 -10.79 6.27
N SER A 137 -0.38 -10.84 5.38
CA SER A 137 1.01 -11.07 5.75
C SER A 137 1.55 -9.85 6.48
N MET A 138 1.84 -9.99 7.77
CA MET A 138 2.45 -8.93 8.58
C MET A 138 3.97 -8.97 8.46
N LEU A 139 4.53 -8.07 7.64
CA LEU A 139 5.96 -7.98 7.38
C LEU A 139 6.64 -7.18 8.50
N LYS A 140 7.48 -7.85 9.29
CA LYS A 140 8.32 -7.23 10.32
C LYS A 140 9.69 -6.96 9.74
N LEU A 141 9.98 -5.71 9.38
CA LEU A 141 11.17 -5.37 8.58
C LEU A 141 12.26 -4.62 9.33
N LEU A 142 12.10 -4.37 10.63
CA LEU A 142 13.15 -3.75 11.44
C LEU A 142 14.41 -4.64 11.49
N ASN A 143 15.56 -4.11 11.05
CA ASN A 143 16.81 -4.86 10.82
C ASN A 143 16.65 -6.05 9.85
N GLN A 144 15.87 -5.83 8.80
CA GLN A 144 15.66 -6.76 7.70
C GLN A 144 15.82 -6.04 6.36
N GLU A 145 15.86 -6.84 5.30
CA GLU A 145 15.93 -6.43 3.91
C GLU A 145 14.68 -6.92 3.17
N PHE A 146 14.14 -6.08 2.28
CA PHE A 146 13.02 -6.39 1.41
C PHE A 146 13.42 -6.17 -0.06
N THR A 147 13.12 -7.13 -0.91
CA THR A 147 13.50 -7.12 -2.33
C THR A 147 12.40 -7.60 -3.23
N PHE A 148 12.38 -7.05 -4.44
CA PHE A 148 11.51 -7.50 -5.51
C PHE A 148 12.13 -7.13 -6.86
N ASP A 149 11.81 -7.90 -7.89
CA ASP A 149 12.04 -7.53 -9.27
C ASP A 149 10.86 -6.72 -9.78
N VAL A 150 11.11 -5.66 -10.54
CA VAL A 150 10.08 -4.82 -11.15
C VAL A 150 10.32 -4.59 -12.63
N ASP A 151 9.26 -4.74 -13.42
CA ASP A 151 9.16 -4.26 -14.79
C ASP A 151 8.18 -3.08 -14.80
N ALA A 152 8.75 -1.87 -14.86
CA ALA A 152 8.02 -0.61 -14.94
C ALA A 152 8.12 0.03 -16.32
N SER A 153 8.60 -0.72 -17.33
CA SER A 153 8.95 -0.18 -18.66
C SER A 153 7.77 0.45 -19.41
N THR A 154 6.53 0.04 -19.08
CA THR A 154 5.31 0.59 -19.68
C THR A 154 4.66 1.71 -18.87
N LEU A 155 5.19 2.01 -17.68
CA LEU A 155 4.69 3.11 -16.85
C LEU A 155 5.23 4.43 -17.40
N VAL A 156 4.37 5.14 -18.11
CA VAL A 156 4.67 6.46 -18.68
C VAL A 156 4.58 7.57 -17.63
N CYS A 157 4.95 8.80 -18.00
CA CYS A 157 4.71 9.97 -17.16
C CYS A 157 3.24 10.04 -16.71
N GLY A 158 2.99 10.41 -15.46
CA GLY A 158 1.65 10.44 -14.86
C GLY A 158 1.16 9.13 -14.27
N MET A 159 1.89 8.02 -14.48
CA MET A 159 1.60 6.75 -13.82
C MET A 159 2.42 6.60 -12.54
N ASN A 160 1.91 5.83 -11.60
CA ASN A 160 2.63 5.35 -10.44
C ASN A 160 2.29 3.87 -10.23
N GLY A 161 3.30 3.01 -10.35
CA GLY A 161 3.26 1.65 -9.83
C GLY A 161 3.87 1.67 -8.44
N ALA A 162 3.04 1.46 -7.42
CA ALA A 162 3.47 1.55 -6.04
C ALA A 162 3.60 0.18 -5.38
N LEU A 163 4.62 0.02 -4.55
CA LEU A 163 4.80 -1.09 -3.61
C LEU A 163 5.24 -0.50 -2.28
N TYR A 164 4.41 -0.69 -1.26
CA TYR A 164 4.54 0.01 0.01
C TYR A 164 3.97 -0.80 1.16
N LEU A 165 4.17 -0.31 2.39
CA LEU A 165 3.65 -0.91 3.60
C LEU A 165 2.72 0.06 4.31
N SER A 166 1.57 -0.44 4.75
CA SER A 166 0.65 0.28 5.63
C SER A 166 0.52 -0.45 6.97
N GLU A 167 0.45 0.28 8.08
CA GLU A 167 0.22 -0.30 9.41
C GLU A 167 -1.26 -0.66 9.65
N MET A 168 -1.83 -1.40 8.71
CA MET A 168 -3.17 -1.99 8.79
C MET A 168 -3.18 -3.15 9.80
N GLU A 169 -4.35 -3.45 10.37
CA GLU A 169 -4.52 -4.64 11.18
C GLU A 169 -4.44 -5.92 10.33
N ALA A 170 -3.82 -6.97 10.87
CA ALA A 170 -3.68 -8.26 10.18
C ALA A 170 -5.03 -8.86 9.72
N SER A 171 -6.09 -8.65 10.50
CA SER A 171 -7.43 -9.13 10.21
C SER A 171 -8.21 -8.25 9.22
N GLY A 172 -7.63 -7.13 8.78
CA GLY A 172 -8.33 -6.09 8.02
C GLY A 172 -9.45 -5.40 8.80
N GLY A 173 -9.38 -5.39 10.13
CA GLY A 173 -10.43 -4.84 10.98
C GLY A 173 -11.64 -5.77 11.13
N LYS A 174 -11.46 -7.09 11.02
CA LYS A 174 -12.54 -8.06 11.24
C LYS A 174 -13.08 -7.90 12.67
N SER A 175 -14.37 -7.63 12.78
CA SER A 175 -15.05 -7.30 14.04
C SER A 175 -16.47 -7.87 14.07
N SER A 176 -17.26 -7.58 15.10
CA SER A 176 -18.70 -7.89 15.08
C SER A 176 -19.49 -7.05 14.08
N LEU A 177 -18.92 -5.97 13.54
CA LEU A 177 -19.51 -5.10 12.52
C LEU A 177 -18.91 -5.30 11.13
N ASN A 178 -17.76 -5.96 11.04
CA ASN A 178 -17.12 -6.38 9.78
C ASN A 178 -16.81 -7.89 9.81
N GLN A 179 -17.65 -8.73 9.20
CA GLN A 179 -17.33 -10.16 9.03
C GLN A 179 -16.39 -10.45 7.85
N ALA A 180 -16.16 -9.47 6.97
CA ALA A 180 -15.39 -9.66 5.76
C ALA A 180 -13.88 -9.72 6.04
N GLY A 181 -13.34 -8.69 6.70
CA GLY A 181 -11.94 -8.63 7.09
C GLY A 181 -10.95 -8.64 5.92
N ALA A 182 -9.70 -9.01 6.21
CA ALA A 182 -8.59 -9.08 5.27
C ALA A 182 -8.90 -9.93 4.03
N LYS A 183 -9.72 -10.97 4.20
CA LYS A 183 -10.20 -11.84 3.13
C LYS A 183 -10.94 -11.09 2.01
N TYR A 184 -11.45 -9.89 2.28
CA TYR A 184 -12.12 -9.01 1.30
C TYR A 184 -11.45 -7.63 1.22
N GLY A 185 -10.18 -7.54 1.63
CA GLY A 185 -9.39 -6.32 1.45
C GLY A 185 -9.79 -5.13 2.32
N THR A 186 -10.44 -5.34 3.47
CA THR A 186 -10.86 -4.25 4.35
C THR A 186 -9.70 -3.71 5.21
N GLY A 187 -9.90 -2.52 5.79
CA GLY A 187 -8.99 -1.96 6.80
C GLY A 187 -7.84 -1.13 6.25
N TYR A 188 -7.90 -0.71 5.00
CA TYR A 188 -6.88 0.19 4.43
C TYR A 188 -6.79 1.50 5.20
N CYS A 189 -5.55 1.94 5.39
CA CYS A 189 -5.16 3.24 5.91
C CYS A 189 -3.79 3.59 5.31
N ASP A 190 -3.47 4.88 5.29
CA ASP A 190 -2.17 5.39 4.88
C ASP A 190 -1.87 6.71 5.59
N ALA A 191 -0.70 7.31 5.34
CA ALA A 191 -0.33 8.56 5.99
C ALA A 191 -1.07 9.78 5.40
N GLN A 192 -1.77 9.60 4.28
CA GLN A 192 -2.57 10.66 3.66
C GLN A 192 -3.91 10.87 4.37
N CYS A 193 -4.35 9.94 5.21
CA CYS A 193 -5.53 10.12 6.06
C CYS A 193 -6.80 10.46 5.27
N TYR A 194 -6.97 9.89 4.06
CA TYR A 194 -8.13 10.19 3.24
C TYR A 194 -9.44 9.72 3.90
N THR A 195 -10.51 10.48 3.68
CA THR A 195 -11.86 10.07 4.06
C THR A 195 -12.39 9.08 3.04
N THR A 196 -12.67 7.86 3.49
CA THR A 196 -13.25 6.78 2.68
C THR A 196 -14.65 6.43 3.19
N PRO A 197 -15.54 5.86 2.37
CA PRO A 197 -16.87 5.43 2.84
C PRO A 197 -16.84 4.30 3.87
N TRP A 198 -15.73 3.57 3.97
CA TRP A 198 -15.55 2.42 4.86
C TRP A 198 -14.19 2.52 5.56
N ILE A 199 -14.17 2.27 6.87
CA ILE A 199 -12.93 2.17 7.68
C ILE A 199 -13.03 0.89 8.50
N ASN A 200 -12.01 0.03 8.44
CA ASN A 200 -12.06 -1.31 9.04
C ASN A 200 -13.30 -2.14 8.64
N GLY A 201 -13.83 -1.91 7.43
CA GLY A 201 -15.06 -2.55 6.92
C GLY A 201 -16.35 -2.03 7.54
N GLU A 202 -16.29 -1.08 8.46
CA GLU A 202 -17.47 -0.43 9.03
C GLU A 202 -17.83 0.81 8.19
N GLY A 203 -19.13 1.09 8.05
CA GLY A 203 -19.59 2.29 7.36
C GLY A 203 -19.09 3.55 8.08
N ASN A 204 -18.39 4.43 7.35
CA ASN A 204 -17.82 5.67 7.89
C ASN A 204 -18.89 6.77 8.00
N THR A 205 -19.83 6.60 8.94
CA THR A 205 -20.95 7.54 9.13
C THR A 205 -20.53 8.90 9.66
N GLU A 206 -19.33 9.00 10.24
CA GLU A 206 -18.78 10.26 10.79
C GLU A 206 -17.90 11.01 9.79
N SER A 207 -17.67 10.45 8.58
CA SER A 207 -16.82 11.04 7.54
C SER A 207 -15.40 11.39 8.03
N VAL A 208 -14.84 10.54 8.88
CA VAL A 208 -13.47 10.66 9.42
C VAL A 208 -12.42 10.14 8.44
N GLY A 209 -11.16 10.56 8.58
CA GLY A 209 -10.05 10.07 7.76
C GLY A 209 -9.42 8.80 8.31
N SER A 210 -8.89 7.94 7.43
CA SER A 210 -8.22 6.69 7.84
C SER A 210 -6.70 6.83 7.79
N CYS A 211 -6.08 7.03 8.95
CA CYS A 211 -4.65 7.27 9.09
C CYS A 211 -3.90 6.04 9.58
N CYS A 212 -2.71 5.78 9.06
CA CYS A 212 -1.71 4.96 9.75
C CYS A 212 -0.31 5.21 9.21
N GLN A 213 0.69 4.64 9.89
CA GLN A 213 2.08 4.68 9.43
C GLN A 213 2.20 4.08 8.03
N GLU A 214 3.02 4.69 7.19
CA GLU A 214 3.23 4.27 5.80
C GLU A 214 4.72 4.27 5.45
N MET A 215 5.16 3.22 4.76
CA MET A 215 6.52 3.10 4.26
C MET A 215 6.47 2.80 2.77
N ASP A 216 6.64 3.85 1.96
CA ASP A 216 6.70 3.76 0.51
C ASP A 216 8.04 3.24 0.07
N ILE A 217 8.12 1.92 -0.08
CA ILE A 217 9.32 1.24 -0.57
C ILE A 217 9.58 1.67 -2.02
N TRP A 218 8.54 1.80 -2.82
CA TRP A 218 8.66 2.11 -4.23
C TRP A 218 7.43 2.80 -4.77
N GLU A 219 7.56 4.08 -5.09
CA GLU A 219 6.64 4.79 -5.98
C GLU A 219 7.40 5.17 -7.23
N ALA A 220 6.94 4.73 -8.39
CA ALA A 220 7.68 4.99 -9.61
C ALA A 220 6.85 4.83 -10.88
N ASN A 221 7.40 5.44 -11.92
CA ASN A 221 7.20 5.03 -13.29
C ASN A 221 8.57 4.83 -13.96
N ALA A 222 8.60 4.72 -15.29
CA ALA A 222 9.86 4.53 -15.99
C ALA A 222 10.75 5.79 -16.01
N ARG A 223 10.27 6.94 -15.52
CA ARG A 223 10.94 8.25 -15.64
C ARG A 223 11.46 8.81 -14.31
N ALA A 224 10.83 8.44 -13.20
CA ALA A 224 11.25 8.84 -11.85
C ALA A 224 10.85 7.79 -10.81
N THR A 225 11.46 7.86 -9.64
CA THR A 225 11.15 7.01 -8.49
C THR A 225 11.35 7.74 -7.16
N GLY A 226 10.54 7.40 -6.15
CA GLY A 226 10.66 7.81 -4.77
C GLY A 226 10.72 6.61 -3.81
N LEU A 227 11.42 6.82 -2.69
CA LEU A 227 11.42 5.99 -1.48
C LEU A 227 11.11 6.92 -0.31
N THR A 228 10.02 6.69 0.42
CA THR A 228 9.52 7.68 1.38
C THR A 228 8.94 7.01 2.64
N PRO A 229 9.55 7.19 3.82
CA PRO A 229 8.91 6.90 5.09
C PRO A 229 7.97 8.04 5.51
N HIS A 230 6.77 7.67 5.97
CA HIS A 230 5.72 8.58 6.42
C HIS A 230 5.30 8.23 7.86
N PRO A 231 5.93 8.87 8.86
CA PRO A 231 5.59 8.60 10.25
C PRO A 231 4.27 9.28 10.66
N CYS A 232 3.56 8.65 11.58
CA CYS A 232 2.42 9.19 12.32
C CYS A 232 2.70 9.19 13.83
N ASN A 233 1.99 10.01 14.60
CA ASN A 233 2.05 9.96 16.07
C ASN A 233 1.02 9.01 16.70
N THR A 234 0.46 8.11 15.89
CA THR A 234 -0.49 7.06 16.27
C THR A 234 0.09 5.70 15.97
N THR A 235 -0.49 4.65 16.56
CA THR A 235 -0.12 3.26 16.31
C THR A 235 -1.29 2.54 15.64
N GLY A 236 -1.02 1.88 14.52
CA GLY A 236 -2.04 1.23 13.71
C GLY A 236 -3.00 2.23 13.08
N LEU A 237 -4.15 1.72 12.64
CA LEU A 237 -5.22 2.53 12.09
C LEU A 237 -5.78 3.50 13.14
N TYR A 238 -5.91 4.76 12.74
CA TYR A 238 -6.49 5.83 13.53
C TYR A 238 -7.51 6.63 12.71
N GLU A 239 -8.70 6.83 13.28
CA GLU A 239 -9.77 7.65 12.70
C GLU A 239 -9.56 9.12 13.08
N CYS A 240 -9.11 9.95 12.13
CA CYS A 240 -8.86 11.37 12.36
C CYS A 240 -10.09 12.24 12.02
N SER A 241 -10.19 13.42 12.61
CA SER A 241 -11.17 14.44 12.22
C SER A 241 -10.55 15.83 12.14
N GLY A 242 -11.15 16.70 11.33
CA GLY A 242 -10.77 18.11 11.20
C GLY A 242 -9.27 18.29 10.89
N SER A 243 -8.60 19.14 11.68
CA SER A 243 -7.16 19.40 11.52
C SER A 243 -6.28 18.19 11.78
N GLY A 244 -6.79 17.17 12.49
CA GLY A 244 -6.07 15.91 12.71
C GLY A 244 -5.77 15.18 11.39
N CYS A 245 -6.58 15.39 10.35
CA CYS A 245 -6.38 14.80 9.02
C CYS A 245 -5.59 15.71 8.05
N GLY A 246 -5.18 16.91 8.48
CA GLY A 246 -4.48 17.87 7.63
C GLY A 246 -2.96 17.68 7.61
N ASP A 247 -2.23 18.54 6.89
CA ASP A 247 -0.76 18.47 6.76
C ASP A 247 0.00 18.65 8.08
N SER A 248 -0.63 19.32 9.05
CA SER A 248 -0.13 19.46 10.43
C SER A 248 -0.79 18.47 11.40
N GLY A 249 -1.46 17.46 10.85
CA GLY A 249 -2.22 16.46 11.59
C GLY A 249 -1.37 15.35 12.18
N VAL A 250 -1.99 14.18 12.33
CA VAL A 250 -1.42 13.02 13.02
C VAL A 250 -0.35 12.28 12.19
N CYS A 251 -0.36 12.46 10.87
CA CYS A 251 0.57 11.80 9.94
C CYS A 251 1.37 12.82 9.11
N ASP A 252 2.58 12.43 8.73
CA ASP A 252 3.42 13.17 7.80
C ASP A 252 3.00 12.84 6.36
N LYS A 253 2.18 13.68 5.75
CA LYS A 253 1.72 13.49 4.37
C LYS A 253 2.83 13.63 3.33
N ALA A 254 3.84 14.47 3.60
CA ALA A 254 4.93 14.73 2.67
C ALA A 254 6.02 13.66 2.78
N GLY A 255 6.24 13.16 3.99
CA GLY A 255 7.27 12.15 4.28
C GLY A 255 8.70 12.67 4.11
N CYS A 256 9.66 11.76 4.24
CA CYS A 256 11.08 12.04 3.98
C CYS A 256 11.56 11.38 2.68
N GLY A 257 11.20 11.96 1.53
CA GLY A 257 11.40 11.32 0.23
C GLY A 257 12.83 11.34 -0.30
N PHE A 258 13.30 10.19 -0.79
CA PHE A 258 14.52 10.06 -1.59
C PHE A 258 14.15 9.84 -3.07
N ASN A 259 14.08 10.93 -3.83
CA ASN A 259 13.98 10.89 -5.29
C ASN A 259 15.34 11.29 -5.89
N PRO A 260 16.07 10.37 -6.57
CA PRO A 260 17.41 10.65 -7.07
C PRO A 260 17.44 11.79 -8.10
N TYR A 261 16.42 11.90 -8.96
CA TYR A 261 16.34 13.00 -9.94
C TYR A 261 16.12 14.34 -9.22
N GLY A 262 15.17 14.38 -8.28
CA GLY A 262 14.88 15.54 -7.44
C GLY A 262 16.07 16.04 -6.62
N LEU A 263 16.95 15.12 -6.25
CA LEU A 263 18.18 15.38 -5.49
C LEU A 263 19.41 15.63 -6.39
N GLY A 264 19.21 15.76 -7.71
CA GLY A 264 20.22 16.21 -8.67
C GLY A 264 20.92 15.11 -9.46
N ALA A 265 20.68 13.82 -9.15
CA ALA A 265 21.25 12.69 -9.89
C ALA A 265 20.39 12.33 -11.11
N LYS A 266 20.30 13.28 -12.07
CA LYS A 266 19.35 13.20 -13.21
C LYS A 266 19.62 12.04 -14.18
N ASP A 267 20.86 11.58 -14.28
CA ASP A 267 21.27 10.47 -15.16
C ASP A 267 21.24 9.09 -14.46
N TYR A 268 20.61 9.00 -13.28
CA TYR A 268 20.65 7.80 -12.45
C TYR A 268 19.55 6.78 -12.76
N TYR A 269 18.29 7.20 -12.87
CA TYR A 269 17.13 6.31 -13.03
C TYR A 269 16.27 6.76 -14.20
N GLY A 270 16.03 5.88 -15.16
CA GLY A 270 15.20 6.17 -16.34
C GLY A 270 15.59 5.34 -17.57
N TYR A 271 14.96 5.64 -18.71
CA TYR A 271 15.20 4.90 -19.96
C TYR A 271 16.67 4.97 -20.39
N GLY A 272 17.37 3.84 -20.38
CA GLY A 272 18.77 3.74 -20.79
C GLY A 272 19.76 4.38 -19.82
N LEU A 273 19.33 4.76 -18.61
CA LEU A 273 20.18 5.36 -17.59
C LEU A 273 20.86 4.30 -16.71
N LYS A 274 21.55 4.72 -15.63
CA LYS A 274 22.33 3.81 -14.78
C LYS A 274 21.48 2.66 -14.22
N VAL A 275 20.28 2.96 -13.72
CA VAL A 275 19.19 2.01 -13.54
C VAL A 275 18.29 2.15 -14.76
N ASN A 276 18.40 1.21 -15.70
CA ASN A 276 17.73 1.27 -16.99
C ASN A 276 16.29 0.75 -16.88
N THR A 277 15.31 1.64 -16.96
CA THR A 277 13.89 1.28 -16.80
C THR A 277 13.26 0.63 -18.04
N ASN A 278 13.99 0.49 -19.15
CA ASN A 278 13.54 -0.31 -20.31
C ASN A 278 13.52 -1.81 -20.02
N GLU A 279 14.18 -2.25 -18.94
CA GLU A 279 14.36 -3.65 -18.59
C GLU A 279 13.93 -3.88 -17.14
N THR A 280 13.64 -5.14 -16.80
CA THR A 280 13.43 -5.54 -15.41
C THR A 280 14.70 -5.33 -14.58
N PHE A 281 14.55 -4.88 -13.34
CA PHE A 281 15.62 -4.77 -12.35
C PHE A 281 15.11 -5.18 -10.97
N THR A 282 16.03 -5.55 -10.08
CA THR A 282 15.74 -5.79 -8.66
C THR A 282 15.89 -4.49 -7.88
N VAL A 283 14.92 -4.22 -7.00
CA VAL A 283 15.00 -3.17 -5.98
C VAL A 283 15.29 -3.84 -4.64
N VAL A 284 16.26 -3.30 -3.90
CA VAL A 284 16.62 -3.76 -2.55
C VAL A 284 16.48 -2.62 -1.58
N THR A 285 15.76 -2.83 -0.49
CA THR A 285 15.60 -1.85 0.60
C THR A 285 15.98 -2.49 1.92
N GLN A 286 16.90 -1.87 2.65
CA GLN A 286 17.42 -2.33 3.94
C GLN A 286 16.99 -1.36 5.03
N PHE A 287 16.46 -1.87 6.13
CA PHE A 287 16.01 -1.09 7.28
C PHE A 287 16.96 -1.33 8.45
N LEU A 288 18.03 -0.55 8.52
CA LEU A 288 19.15 -0.80 9.42
C LEU A 288 18.91 -0.19 10.80
N THR A 289 19.17 -0.97 11.84
CA THR A 289 19.11 -0.49 13.22
C THR A 289 20.50 -0.10 13.73
N ASN A 290 20.52 0.80 14.72
CA ASN A 290 21.74 1.33 15.32
C ASN A 290 22.64 0.26 15.99
N ASP A 291 22.08 -0.88 16.37
CA ASP A 291 22.78 -1.99 17.03
C ASP A 291 22.80 -3.29 16.21
N ASN A 292 22.33 -3.25 14.96
CA ASN A 292 22.17 -4.41 14.08
C ASN A 292 21.30 -5.53 14.65
N THR A 293 20.33 -5.21 15.51
CA THR A 293 19.32 -6.16 16.02
C THR A 293 17.91 -5.81 15.54
N THR A 294 17.00 -6.79 15.50
CA THR A 294 15.58 -6.58 15.15
C THR A 294 14.77 -5.87 16.25
N SER A 295 15.44 -5.43 17.33
CA SER A 295 14.86 -4.66 18.44
C SER A 295 15.51 -3.28 18.61
N GLY A 296 16.57 -2.98 17.84
CA GLY A 296 17.26 -1.70 17.88
C GLY A 296 16.44 -0.58 17.23
N GLN A 297 16.89 0.64 17.40
CA GLN A 297 16.24 1.81 16.80
C GLN A 297 16.60 1.87 15.31
N LEU A 298 15.60 2.06 14.43
CA LEU A 298 15.85 2.30 13.01
C LEU A 298 16.68 3.57 12.84
N SER A 299 17.85 3.43 12.21
CA SER A 299 18.80 4.54 12.03
C SER A 299 19.00 4.93 10.57
N GLU A 300 18.78 4.00 9.64
CA GLU A 300 19.04 4.20 8.22
C GLU A 300 18.12 3.33 7.36
N ILE A 301 17.56 3.91 6.29
CA ILE A 301 16.92 3.17 5.20
C ILE A 301 17.82 3.28 3.97
N ARG A 302 18.36 2.14 3.52
CA ARG A 302 19.30 2.07 2.41
C ARG A 302 18.68 1.41 1.20
N ARG A 303 19.06 1.89 0.01
CA ARG A 303 18.62 1.39 -1.29
C ARG A 303 19.79 0.80 -2.08
N LEU A 304 19.54 -0.30 -2.78
CA LEU A 304 20.40 -0.81 -3.85
C LEU A 304 19.52 -1.27 -5.02
N TYR A 305 20.09 -1.35 -6.20
CA TYR A 305 19.47 -1.97 -7.35
C TYR A 305 20.35 -3.09 -7.89
N ILE A 306 19.74 -4.05 -8.58
CA ILE A 306 20.48 -5.08 -9.30
C ILE A 306 19.92 -5.18 -10.70
N GLN A 307 20.79 -5.04 -11.69
CA GLN A 307 20.38 -5.15 -13.08
C GLN A 307 21.49 -5.86 -13.85
N ASN A 308 21.11 -6.81 -14.70
CA ASN A 308 22.06 -7.60 -15.49
C ASN A 308 23.17 -8.26 -14.63
N GLY A 309 22.79 -8.71 -13.42
CA GLY A 309 23.69 -9.35 -12.45
C GLY A 309 24.64 -8.40 -11.72
N GLN A 310 24.57 -7.09 -11.95
CA GLN A 310 25.43 -6.10 -11.31
C GLN A 310 24.69 -5.35 -10.20
N VAL A 311 25.35 -5.22 -9.04
CA VAL A 311 24.86 -4.36 -7.95
C VAL A 311 25.13 -2.90 -8.30
N ILE A 312 24.08 -2.10 -8.26
CA ILE A 312 24.09 -0.66 -8.46
C ILE A 312 23.79 -0.02 -7.11
N GLN A 313 24.79 0.65 -6.52
CA GLN A 313 24.61 1.45 -5.30
C GLN A 313 23.64 2.61 -5.57
N ASN A 314 22.88 3.02 -4.54
CA ASN A 314 21.97 4.17 -4.64
C ASN A 314 22.69 5.43 -5.17
N ALA A 315 21.91 6.39 -5.66
CA ALA A 315 22.45 7.66 -6.09
C ALA A 315 23.14 8.38 -4.90
N ALA A 316 24.40 8.77 -5.08
CA ALA A 316 25.07 9.68 -4.17
C ALA A 316 24.67 11.12 -4.53
N VAL A 317 24.02 11.82 -3.61
CA VAL A 317 23.45 13.15 -3.80
C VAL A 317 23.94 14.11 -2.72
N THR A 318 23.79 15.42 -2.94
CA THR A 318 24.19 16.43 -1.95
C THR A 318 22.97 16.91 -1.17
N SER A 319 22.96 16.70 0.14
CA SER A 319 21.96 17.25 1.07
C SER A 319 22.65 17.87 2.29
N GLY A 320 22.23 19.07 2.69
CA GLY A 320 22.85 19.78 3.82
C GLY A 320 24.36 20.02 3.69
N GLY A 321 24.89 20.13 2.46
CA GLY A 321 26.32 20.27 2.19
C GLY A 321 27.15 18.99 2.35
N LYS A 322 26.51 17.83 2.57
CA LYS A 322 27.15 16.51 2.66
C LYS A 322 26.70 15.63 1.50
N THR A 323 27.58 14.73 1.07
CA THR A 323 27.20 13.63 0.17
C THR A 323 26.50 12.55 0.99
N VAL A 324 25.31 12.14 0.55
CA VAL A 324 24.47 11.11 1.17
C VAL A 324 23.87 10.22 0.09
N ASP A 325 23.57 8.97 0.42
CA ASP A 325 23.00 7.97 -0.48
C ASP A 325 21.92 7.10 0.21
N SER A 326 21.47 7.51 1.39
CA SER A 326 20.48 6.81 2.19
C SER A 326 19.61 7.80 2.97
N ILE A 327 18.47 7.31 3.47
CA ILE A 327 17.60 8.08 4.35
C ILE A 327 18.08 7.88 5.78
N THR A 328 18.46 8.98 6.42
CA THR A 328 18.89 9.05 7.81
C THR A 328 18.18 10.21 8.50
N LYS A 329 18.27 10.29 9.83
CA LYS A 329 17.76 11.45 10.56
C LYS A 329 18.31 12.78 10.04
N ASP A 330 19.61 12.83 9.74
CA ASP A 330 20.29 14.01 9.19
C ASP A 330 19.81 14.35 7.77
N PHE A 331 19.48 13.35 6.95
CA PHE A 331 18.91 13.60 5.62
C PHE A 331 17.53 14.26 5.72
N CYS A 332 16.72 13.83 6.71
CA CYS A 332 15.37 14.34 6.93
C CYS A 332 15.31 15.62 7.78
N SER A 333 16.46 16.22 8.16
CA SER A 333 16.57 17.22 9.24
C SER A 333 16.27 18.67 8.85
N GLY A 334 15.42 18.92 7.85
CA GLY A 334 14.96 20.29 7.57
C GLY A 334 14.28 20.89 8.80
N GLU A 335 14.62 22.13 9.19
CA GLU A 335 13.99 22.81 10.32
C GLU A 335 12.47 22.88 10.12
N GLY A 336 11.70 22.29 11.05
CA GLY A 336 10.23 22.28 11.01
C GLY A 336 9.57 21.16 10.20
N SER A 337 10.32 20.14 9.75
CA SER A 337 9.71 19.02 9.01
C SER A 337 8.72 18.21 9.86
N ALA A 338 7.56 17.89 9.28
CA ALA A 338 6.55 17.04 9.92
C ALA A 338 7.12 15.68 10.31
N PHE A 339 8.03 15.13 9.49
CA PHE A 339 8.79 13.92 9.76
C PHE A 339 9.40 13.89 11.17
N ASN A 340 10.20 14.90 11.52
CA ASN A 340 10.87 14.94 12.83
C ASN A 340 9.89 15.24 13.96
N ARG A 341 8.86 16.07 13.70
CA ARG A 341 7.79 16.34 14.67
C ARG A 341 7.06 15.06 15.09
N LEU A 342 6.88 14.13 14.16
CA LEU A 342 6.13 12.89 14.34
C LEU A 342 7.02 11.68 14.69
N GLY A 343 8.26 11.91 15.15
CA GLY A 343 9.15 10.84 15.64
C GLY A 343 10.12 10.27 14.60
N GLY A 344 10.00 10.68 13.33
CA GLY A 344 10.94 10.35 12.27
C GLY A 344 11.20 8.85 12.11
N LEU A 345 12.47 8.49 11.88
CA LEU A 345 12.87 7.09 11.69
C LEU A 345 12.62 6.22 12.93
N GLU A 346 12.68 6.77 14.15
CA GLU A 346 12.42 6.00 15.36
C GLU A 346 10.99 5.45 15.36
N GLU A 347 10.01 6.32 15.12
CA GLU A 347 8.61 5.92 15.09
C GLU A 347 8.28 5.04 13.87
N MET A 348 8.87 5.34 12.71
CA MET A 348 8.78 4.44 11.56
C MET A 348 9.34 3.04 11.87
N GLY A 349 10.45 2.98 12.61
CA GLY A 349 11.05 1.74 13.08
C GLY A 349 10.13 0.94 14.00
N HIS A 350 9.38 1.61 14.88
CA HIS A 350 8.38 0.95 15.72
C HIS A 350 7.29 0.27 14.90
N ALA A 351 6.76 0.93 13.87
CA ALA A 351 5.76 0.36 12.96
C ALA A 351 6.31 -0.85 12.21
N LEU A 352 7.51 -0.72 11.62
CA LEU A 352 8.20 -1.81 10.93
C LEU A 352 8.50 -3.01 11.85
N GLY A 353 8.72 -2.77 13.14
CA GLY A 353 8.94 -3.81 14.15
C GLY A 353 7.66 -4.54 14.59
N ARG A 354 6.54 -3.80 14.70
CA ARG A 354 5.20 -4.38 14.98
C ARG A 354 4.73 -5.25 13.82
N GLY A 355 4.99 -4.79 12.60
CA GLY A 355 4.68 -5.46 11.35
C GLY A 355 3.64 -4.68 10.57
N MET A 356 3.82 -4.62 9.25
CA MET A 356 2.97 -3.86 8.35
C MET A 356 2.48 -4.71 7.18
N VAL A 357 1.36 -4.34 6.58
CA VAL A 357 0.75 -5.04 5.44
C VAL A 357 1.39 -4.55 4.15
N LEU A 358 1.79 -5.48 3.29
CA LEU A 358 2.28 -5.17 1.94
C LEU A 358 1.12 -4.83 1.00
N ALA A 359 1.15 -3.61 0.48
CA ALA A 359 0.24 -3.11 -0.55
C ALA A 359 0.99 -2.94 -1.88
N LEU A 360 0.31 -3.30 -2.98
CA LEU A 360 0.80 -3.08 -4.35
C LEU A 360 -0.32 -2.44 -5.18
N SER A 361 -0.01 -1.39 -5.92
CA SER A 361 -1.01 -0.68 -6.71
C SER A 361 -0.47 -0.14 -8.03
N ILE A 362 -1.39 0.22 -8.91
CA ILE A 362 -1.13 1.06 -10.08
C ILE A 362 -2.21 2.15 -10.13
N TRP A 363 -1.79 3.39 -10.33
CA TRP A 363 -2.70 4.53 -10.40
C TRP A 363 -2.12 5.69 -11.20
N ASN A 364 -3.00 6.61 -11.60
CA ASN A 364 -2.65 7.93 -12.09
C ASN A 364 -3.37 9.00 -11.28
N ASP A 365 -2.95 10.24 -11.43
CA ASP A 365 -3.46 11.35 -10.63
C ASP A 365 -4.18 12.36 -11.52
N ALA A 366 -5.51 12.44 -11.43
CA ALA A 366 -6.31 13.40 -12.17
C ALA A 366 -6.18 14.84 -11.67
N GLY A 367 -5.68 15.05 -10.46
CA GLY A 367 -5.49 16.36 -9.84
C GLY A 367 -4.17 17.02 -10.24
N SER A 368 -3.05 16.32 -10.01
CA SER A 368 -1.70 16.89 -10.23
C SER A 368 -0.88 16.18 -11.32
N PHE A 369 -1.42 15.17 -12.00
CA PHE A 369 -0.73 14.44 -13.09
C PHE A 369 0.61 13.82 -12.67
N MET A 370 0.72 13.41 -11.40
CA MET A 370 1.96 12.91 -10.77
C MET A 370 3.15 13.86 -10.83
N GLN A 371 2.92 15.17 -10.96
CA GLN A 371 4.01 16.15 -11.06
C GLN A 371 4.91 16.18 -9.82
N TRP A 372 4.41 15.73 -8.66
CA TRP A 372 5.20 15.57 -7.44
C TRP A 372 6.24 14.43 -7.55
N LEU A 373 6.00 13.43 -8.40
CA LEU A 373 6.88 12.27 -8.62
C LEU A 373 7.82 12.48 -9.81
N ASP A 374 7.27 12.86 -10.96
CA ASP A 374 7.99 12.78 -12.25
C ASP A 374 8.10 14.09 -13.02
N GLY A 375 7.51 15.17 -12.50
CA GLY A 375 7.45 16.47 -13.14
C GLY A 375 8.36 17.51 -12.51
N GLY A 376 8.54 18.64 -13.20
CA GLY A 376 9.26 19.80 -12.67
C GLY A 376 10.67 19.48 -12.14
N SER A 377 10.88 19.64 -10.83
CA SER A 377 12.14 19.27 -10.20
C SER A 377 12.24 17.78 -9.87
N ALA A 378 11.13 17.05 -9.77
CA ALA A 378 11.08 15.66 -9.35
C ALA A 378 11.36 14.67 -10.49
N GLY A 379 11.18 15.07 -11.75
CA GLY A 379 11.51 14.23 -12.89
C GLY A 379 11.55 14.97 -14.23
N PRO A 380 11.76 14.23 -15.33
CA PRO A 380 11.92 14.82 -16.67
C PRO A 380 10.60 15.04 -17.42
N CYS A 381 9.45 14.69 -16.84
CA CYS A 381 8.16 14.73 -17.53
C CYS A 381 7.64 16.17 -17.69
N ASN A 382 6.96 16.42 -18.81
CA ASN A 382 6.27 17.69 -19.01
C ASN A 382 5.03 17.79 -18.10
N ALA A 383 4.71 19.01 -17.66
CA ALA A 383 3.54 19.36 -16.86
C ALA A 383 2.19 18.81 -17.34
N THR A 384 2.03 18.49 -18.63
CA THR A 384 0.76 17.95 -19.18
C THR A 384 0.85 16.50 -19.64
N GLU A 385 2.04 15.89 -19.62
CA GLU A 385 2.28 14.54 -20.16
C GLU A 385 1.55 13.47 -19.34
N GLY A 386 1.43 13.70 -18.03
CA GLY A 386 0.76 12.80 -17.10
C GLY A 386 -0.76 12.92 -17.01
N ASN A 387 -1.41 13.61 -17.94
CA ASN A 387 -2.87 13.75 -17.94
C ASN A 387 -3.55 12.37 -18.15
N PRO A 388 -4.41 11.89 -17.23
CA PRO A 388 -5.05 10.58 -17.35
C PRO A 388 -5.79 10.33 -18.67
N ALA A 389 -6.41 11.36 -19.26
CA ALA A 389 -7.11 11.22 -20.53
C ALA A 389 -6.15 11.01 -21.72
N LEU A 390 -4.93 11.56 -21.64
CA LEU A 390 -3.88 11.29 -22.63
C LEU A 390 -3.30 9.89 -22.43
N ILE A 391 -3.06 9.49 -21.18
CA ILE A 391 -2.56 8.15 -20.86
C ILE A 391 -3.54 7.08 -21.34
N GLU A 392 -4.83 7.19 -21.00
CA GLU A 392 -5.87 6.25 -21.43
C GLU A 392 -5.92 6.09 -22.96
N LYS A 393 -5.73 7.20 -23.68
CA LYS A 393 -5.80 7.24 -25.14
C LYS A 393 -4.54 6.67 -25.81
N LEU A 394 -3.36 6.97 -25.28
CA LEU A 394 -2.08 6.69 -25.93
C LEU A 394 -1.39 5.42 -25.41
N TYR A 395 -1.64 5.06 -24.15
CA TYR A 395 -1.00 3.96 -23.44
C TYR A 395 -2.04 3.12 -22.65
N PRO A 396 -3.13 2.64 -23.30
CA PRO A 396 -4.16 1.84 -22.64
C PRO A 396 -3.64 0.49 -22.11
N ASP A 397 -2.46 0.06 -22.54
CA ASP A 397 -1.79 -1.17 -22.12
C ASP A 397 -0.79 -0.95 -20.97
N THR A 398 -0.72 0.25 -20.38
CA THR A 398 0.19 0.56 -19.27
C THR A 398 -0.08 -0.34 -18.06
N HIS A 399 0.99 -0.97 -17.58
CA HIS A 399 0.98 -1.94 -16.49
C HIS A 399 2.33 -1.98 -15.76
N VAL A 400 2.31 -2.54 -14.56
CA VAL A 400 3.51 -2.85 -13.79
C VAL A 400 3.55 -4.33 -13.48
N LYS A 401 4.75 -4.92 -13.49
CA LYS A 401 4.96 -6.27 -12.95
C LYS A 401 5.85 -6.21 -11.73
N PHE A 402 5.38 -6.80 -10.64
CA PHE A 402 6.17 -7.06 -9.45
C PHE A 402 6.42 -8.56 -9.36
N SER A 403 7.66 -8.98 -9.14
CA SER A 403 7.99 -10.40 -9.06
C SER A 403 9.10 -10.69 -8.07
N LYS A 404 9.28 -11.99 -7.76
CA LYS A 404 10.34 -12.48 -6.86
C LYS A 404 10.42 -11.71 -5.55
N ILE A 405 9.28 -11.43 -4.91
CA ILE A 405 9.23 -10.72 -3.63
C ILE A 405 9.88 -11.58 -2.55
N ARG A 406 10.86 -10.99 -1.85
CA ARG A 406 11.60 -11.64 -0.74
C ARG A 406 11.80 -10.68 0.41
N TRP A 407 11.80 -11.21 1.63
CA TRP A 407 12.24 -10.47 2.81
C TRP A 407 13.03 -11.36 3.76
N GLY A 408 13.97 -10.79 4.50
CA GLY A 408 14.79 -11.57 5.43
C GLY A 408 15.96 -10.80 6.02
N ASP A 409 16.93 -11.53 6.56
CA ASP A 409 18.15 -10.93 7.11
C ASP A 409 18.87 -10.05 6.08
N ILE A 410 19.54 -8.99 6.55
CA ILE A 410 20.30 -8.07 5.71
C ILE A 410 21.29 -8.82 4.81
N GLY A 411 21.19 -8.60 3.49
CA GLY A 411 22.05 -9.23 2.47
C GLY A 411 21.66 -10.66 2.08
N SER A 412 20.61 -11.24 2.66
CA SER A 412 20.19 -12.63 2.40
C SER A 412 19.26 -12.80 1.20
N THR A 413 18.75 -11.71 0.62
CA THR A 413 17.63 -11.78 -0.32
C THR A 413 18.04 -11.71 -1.80
N TYR A 414 19.26 -11.27 -2.10
CA TYR A 414 19.74 -11.10 -3.48
C TYR A 414 21.10 -11.74 -3.79
N ARG A 415 21.82 -12.20 -2.76
CA ARG A 415 23.12 -12.87 -2.90
C ARG A 415 22.88 -14.38 -2.95
N HIS A 416 22.65 -14.92 -4.14
CA HIS A 416 22.40 -16.36 -4.35
C HIS A 416 23.25 -16.92 -5.48
#